data_AF-A0A528ZHY5-F1
#
_entry.id   AF-A0A528ZHY5-F1
#
_cell.length_a   1.000
_cell.length_b   1.000
_cell.length_c   1.000
_cell.angle_alpha   90.00
_cell.angle_beta   90.00
_cell.angle_gamma   90.00
#
_symmetry.space_group_name_H-M   'P 1'
#
loop_
_entity.id
_entity.type
_entity.pdbx_description
1 polymer ?
#
loop_
_entity_poly.entity_id
_entity_poly.type
_entity_poly.pdbx_seq_one_letter_code
_entity_poly.pdbx_strand_id
1 'polypeptide(L)'
;MVMLYRLSRKTLARPDPSVDWVSPMATIVVVGAPRSGTSLLCALMEKTRQLGAPDEFFKHNLQKYPEIADPNDILLRLKFVAARATGGVCSFKLFPSQLRYAVDRVDLWRFFPNPIFVRVSRDDLLGQAISLVRAKQTNEWSSRRSGQGRAATYSFTQIEDEMKFILATNNEWDIYFARSQVTPMRVRYEEIVENRERVLSAIADRANVTLKFIPSLEESGLERQRDDLSDEWRWRYVADAKVARPQSWIPRKLPRLANLASILR
;
A
#
# COMPACT_ATOMS: atom_id res chain seq x y z
N MET A 1 -34.06 -7.70 -23.94
CA MET A 1 -34.66 -7.20 -22.69
C MET A 1 -33.67 -7.48 -21.56
N VAL A 2 -32.69 -6.59 -21.36
CA VAL A 2 -31.62 -6.77 -20.35
C VAL A 2 -32.09 -6.13 -19.05
N MET A 3 -32.25 -6.97 -18.04
CA MET A 3 -32.69 -6.58 -16.70
C MET A 3 -31.56 -5.80 -16.02
N LEU A 4 -31.69 -4.47 -16.02
CA LEU A 4 -30.86 -3.56 -15.23
C LEU A 4 -31.12 -3.81 -13.75
N TYR A 5 -30.20 -4.50 -13.07
CA TYR A 5 -30.15 -4.50 -11.60
C TYR A 5 -29.79 -3.10 -11.12
N ARG A 6 -30.80 -2.25 -10.90
CA ARG A 6 -30.71 -1.09 -10.00
C ARG A 6 -30.47 -1.63 -8.59
N LEU A 7 -29.20 -1.83 -8.23
CA LEU A 7 -28.81 -1.88 -6.83
C LEU A 7 -29.08 -0.48 -6.25
N SER A 8 -30.25 -0.35 -5.61
CA SER A 8 -30.58 0.77 -4.74
C SER A 8 -29.54 0.83 -3.62
N ARG A 9 -28.43 1.53 -3.85
CA ARG A 9 -27.60 2.06 -2.77
C ARG A 9 -28.48 3.07 -2.05
N LYS A 10 -29.14 2.66 -0.97
CA LYS A 10 -29.61 3.63 0.02
C LYS A 10 -28.38 4.43 0.42
N THR A 11 -28.28 5.68 -0.02
CA THR A 11 -27.23 6.60 0.40
C THR A 11 -27.48 6.88 1.87
N LEU A 12 -26.96 6.03 2.76
CA LEU A 12 -26.83 6.38 4.16
C LEU A 12 -26.07 7.72 4.18
N ALA A 13 -26.63 8.71 4.85
CA ALA A 13 -25.97 9.99 5.03
C ALA A 13 -24.58 9.70 5.61
N ARG A 14 -23.54 10.03 4.85
CA ARG A 14 -22.17 9.86 5.33
C ARG A 14 -21.91 10.93 6.39
N PRO A 15 -21.27 10.59 7.51
CA PRO A 15 -21.00 11.57 8.55
C PRO A 15 -20.05 12.64 8.02
N ASP A 16 -20.36 13.89 8.36
CA ASP A 16 -19.52 15.05 8.06
C ASP A 16 -18.55 15.33 9.22
N PRO A 17 -17.43 16.04 8.96
CA PRO A 17 -16.58 16.55 10.02
C PRO A 17 -17.41 17.36 11.01
N SER A 18 -17.26 17.04 12.30
CA SER A 18 -17.93 17.77 13.37
C SER A 18 -17.35 19.19 13.51
N VAL A 19 -18.07 20.09 14.19
CA VAL A 19 -17.64 21.49 14.36
C VAL A 19 -16.28 21.62 15.07
N ASP A 20 -15.96 20.65 15.93
CA ASP A 20 -14.68 20.52 16.63
C ASP A 20 -13.57 19.82 15.82
N TRP A 21 -13.85 19.40 14.57
CA TRP A 21 -12.84 18.79 13.71
C TRP A 21 -11.82 19.82 13.23
N VAL A 22 -10.57 19.66 13.67
CA VAL A 22 -9.45 20.44 13.16
C VAL A 22 -8.86 19.72 11.94
N SER A 23 -9.04 20.31 10.76
CA SER A 23 -8.45 19.78 9.54
C SER A 23 -6.92 19.89 9.58
N PRO A 24 -6.18 18.85 9.14
CA PRO A 24 -4.73 18.93 9.11
C PRO A 24 -4.26 19.94 8.07
N MET A 25 -3.08 20.52 8.32
CA MET A 25 -2.41 21.42 7.38
C MET A 25 -2.02 20.68 6.09
N ALA A 26 -1.56 19.44 6.21
CA ALA A 26 -1.25 18.56 5.10
C ALA A 26 -1.62 17.11 5.44
N THR A 27 -2.07 16.35 4.44
CA THR A 27 -2.30 14.92 4.57
C THR A 27 -1.38 14.16 3.63
N ILE A 28 -0.58 13.22 4.15
CA ILE A 28 0.24 12.31 3.34
C ILE A 28 -0.37 10.91 3.37
N VAL A 29 -0.68 10.35 2.20
CA VAL A 29 -1.25 9.00 2.09
C VAL A 29 -0.27 8.09 1.37
N VAL A 30 0.35 7.18 2.12
CA VAL A 30 1.26 6.17 1.57
C VAL A 30 0.45 5.01 1.01
N VAL A 31 0.66 4.68 -0.26
CA VAL A 31 -0.04 3.58 -0.95
C VAL A 31 0.94 2.69 -1.69
N GLY A 32 0.56 1.44 -1.94
CA GLY A 32 1.37 0.49 -2.70
C GLY A 32 0.81 -0.92 -2.60
N ALA A 33 1.57 -1.91 -3.08
CA ALA A 33 1.29 -3.32 -2.83
C ALA A 33 1.99 -3.81 -1.55
N PRO A 34 1.52 -4.89 -0.90
CA PRO A 34 2.23 -5.48 0.24
C PRO A 34 3.69 -5.80 -0.10
N ARG A 35 4.61 -5.55 0.85
CA ARG A 35 6.07 -5.76 0.69
C ARG A 35 6.77 -4.91 -0.38
N SER A 36 6.12 -3.85 -0.86
CA SER A 36 6.72 -2.86 -1.78
C SER A 36 7.66 -1.84 -1.10
N GLY A 37 7.85 -1.88 0.21
CA GLY A 37 8.64 -0.88 0.95
C GLY A 37 7.82 0.21 1.63
N THR A 38 6.49 0.21 1.52
CA THR A 38 5.61 1.16 2.23
C THR A 38 5.86 1.20 3.73
N SER A 39 6.05 0.05 4.39
CA SER A 39 6.34 0.01 5.83
C SER A 39 7.70 0.61 6.19
N LEU A 40 8.72 0.47 5.32
CA LEU A 40 10.01 1.11 5.50
C LEU A 40 9.88 2.63 5.42
N LEU A 41 9.21 3.12 4.38
CA LEU A 41 8.94 4.55 4.23
C LEU A 41 8.15 5.11 5.42
N CYS A 42 7.09 4.41 5.85
CA CYS A 42 6.30 4.81 7.00
C CYS A 42 7.13 4.94 8.29
N ALA A 43 8.03 3.97 8.55
CA ALA A 43 8.91 4.00 9.71
C ALA A 43 9.91 5.16 9.65
N LEU A 44 10.48 5.44 8.47
CA LEU A 44 11.36 6.59 8.27
C LEU A 44 10.60 7.92 8.45
N MET A 45 9.40 8.05 7.88
CA MET A 45 8.55 9.23 8.07
C MET A 45 8.25 9.49 9.55
N GLU A 46 7.88 8.45 10.31
CA GLU A 46 7.64 8.56 11.76
C GLU A 46 8.89 9.06 12.51
N LYS A 47 10.08 8.60 12.12
CA LYS A 47 11.35 8.98 12.76
C LYS A 47 11.75 10.43 12.50
N THR A 48 11.28 11.05 11.42
CA THR A 48 11.46 12.51 11.22
C THR A 48 10.74 13.33 12.30
N ARG A 49 9.69 12.77 12.94
CA ARG A 49 8.75 13.48 13.81
C ARG A 49 8.09 14.72 13.16
N GLN A 50 8.16 14.84 11.84
CA GLN A 50 7.66 16.00 11.07
C GLN A 50 6.71 15.60 9.93
N LEU A 51 6.68 14.32 9.55
CA LEU A 51 5.85 13.80 8.46
C LEU A 51 4.69 12.92 8.94
N GLY A 52 4.23 13.14 10.17
CA GLY A 52 3.26 12.29 10.86
C GLY A 52 3.83 10.92 11.23
N ALA A 53 2.95 10.00 11.63
CA ALA A 53 3.31 8.64 12.02
C ALA A 53 2.42 7.61 11.30
N PRO A 54 2.65 7.38 9.99
CA PRO A 54 1.73 6.67 9.12
C PRO A 54 1.69 5.17 9.41
N ASP A 55 0.48 4.61 9.49
CA ASP A 55 0.23 3.18 9.59
C ASP A 55 -1.16 2.84 8.98
N GLU A 56 -1.53 1.57 9.01
CA GLU A 56 -2.77 1.02 8.46
C GLU A 56 -3.93 1.14 9.45
N PHE A 57 -4.43 2.36 9.67
CA PHE A 57 -5.57 2.61 10.58
C PHE A 57 -6.92 2.15 10.01
N PHE A 58 -6.97 1.82 8.72
CA PHE A 58 -8.17 1.39 8.00
C PHE A 58 -8.20 -0.12 7.69
N LYS A 59 -7.28 -0.90 8.28
CA LYS A 59 -7.32 -2.36 8.20
C LYS A 59 -8.41 -2.95 9.10
N HIS A 60 -8.83 -4.18 8.81
CA HIS A 60 -9.87 -4.84 9.60
C HIS A 60 -9.38 -5.20 11.02
N ASN A 61 -8.19 -5.82 11.13
CA ASN A 61 -7.61 -6.17 12.42
C ASN A 61 -6.81 -4.99 13.02
N LEU A 62 -7.37 -4.35 14.06
CA LEU A 62 -6.76 -3.23 14.78
C LEU A 62 -6.19 -3.61 16.15
N GLN A 63 -5.85 -4.88 16.43
CA GLN A 63 -5.25 -5.29 17.72
C GLN A 63 -4.01 -4.50 18.15
N LYS A 64 -3.31 -3.85 17.19
CA LYS A 64 -2.18 -2.95 17.48
C LYS A 64 -2.60 -1.66 18.22
N TYR A 65 -3.87 -1.28 18.13
CA TYR A 65 -4.44 -0.03 18.64
C TYR A 65 -5.63 -0.32 19.55
N PRO A 66 -5.40 -0.82 20.77
CA PRO A 66 -6.47 -1.13 21.72
C PRO A 66 -7.29 0.10 22.12
N GLU A 67 -6.77 1.32 21.89
CA GLU A 67 -7.48 2.58 22.12
C GLU A 67 -8.67 2.77 21.16
N ILE A 68 -8.67 2.06 20.02
CA ILE A 68 -9.82 2.01 19.11
C ILE A 68 -10.77 0.92 19.63
N ALA A 69 -11.54 1.28 20.66
CA ALA A 69 -12.40 0.34 21.40
C ALA A 69 -13.43 -0.38 20.51
N ASP A 70 -14.01 0.32 19.54
CA ASP A 70 -14.80 -0.28 18.47
C ASP A 70 -14.05 -0.20 17.13
N PRO A 71 -13.48 -1.31 16.64
CA PRO A 71 -12.86 -1.33 15.32
C PRO A 71 -13.83 -0.98 14.20
N ASN A 72 -15.15 -1.08 14.35
CA ASN A 72 -16.07 -0.69 13.27
C ASN A 72 -16.43 0.80 13.27
N ASP A 73 -16.08 1.54 14.33
CA ASP A 73 -16.29 2.98 14.41
C ASP A 73 -15.28 3.73 13.51
N ILE A 74 -15.76 4.11 12.32
CA ILE A 74 -14.94 4.85 11.36
C ILE A 74 -14.57 6.24 11.90
N LEU A 75 -15.41 6.91 12.67
CA LEU A 75 -15.14 8.25 13.18
C LEU A 75 -14.05 8.21 14.26
N LEU A 76 -14.05 7.19 15.11
CA LEU A 76 -12.98 6.96 16.07
C LEU A 76 -11.64 6.72 15.37
N ARG A 77 -11.62 5.94 14.29
CA ARG A 77 -10.41 5.76 13.45
C ARG A 77 -9.92 7.09 12.88
N LEU A 78 -10.81 7.93 12.33
CA LEU A 78 -10.44 9.25 11.78
C LEU A 78 -9.83 10.16 12.86
N LYS A 79 -10.47 10.25 14.04
CA LYS A 79 -9.96 11.02 15.19
C LYS A 79 -8.59 10.50 15.64
N PHE A 80 -8.42 9.18 15.68
CA PHE A 80 -7.16 8.55 16.04
C PHE A 80 -6.04 8.90 15.05
N VAL A 81 -6.33 8.91 13.75
CA VAL A 81 -5.36 9.33 12.72
C VAL A 81 -4.99 10.81 12.91
N ALA A 82 -5.98 11.69 13.11
CA ALA A 82 -5.75 13.12 13.30
C ALA A 82 -4.93 13.43 14.57
N ALA A 83 -5.17 12.71 15.67
CA ALA A 83 -4.43 12.85 16.93
C ALA A 83 -2.94 12.47 16.81
N ARG A 84 -2.55 11.76 15.74
CA ARG A 84 -1.15 11.37 15.45
C ARG A 84 -0.44 12.32 14.49
N ALA A 85 -1.07 13.43 14.13
CA ALA A 85 -0.43 14.44 13.31
C ALA A 85 0.77 15.06 14.03
N THR A 86 1.84 15.36 13.28
CA THR A 86 3.00 16.07 13.82
C THR A 86 3.17 17.39 13.08
N GLY A 87 3.23 18.51 13.83
CA GLY A 87 3.30 19.84 13.22
C GLY A 87 2.17 20.16 12.23
N GLY A 88 0.98 19.60 12.45
CA GLY A 88 -0.17 19.73 11.54
C GLY A 88 -0.16 18.78 10.33
N VAL A 89 0.90 17.96 10.15
CA VAL A 89 0.96 16.93 9.10
C VAL A 89 0.33 15.64 9.59
N CYS A 90 -0.78 15.26 8.97
CA CYS A 90 -1.42 13.98 9.17
C CYS A 90 -0.92 12.98 8.13
N SER A 91 -0.76 11.71 8.50
CA SER A 91 -0.27 10.70 7.57
C SER A 91 -0.80 9.32 7.88
N PHE A 92 -1.11 8.54 6.85
CA PHE A 92 -1.55 7.15 7.01
C PHE A 92 -1.26 6.32 5.76
N LYS A 93 -1.32 4.99 5.90
CA LYS A 93 -1.10 4.03 4.82
C LYS A 93 -2.41 3.35 4.43
N LEU A 94 -2.61 3.14 3.13
CA LEU A 94 -3.75 2.40 2.60
C LEU A 94 -3.33 1.30 1.62
N PHE A 95 -4.05 0.19 1.70
CA PHE A 95 -4.19 -0.78 0.60
C PHE A 95 -5.58 -0.61 -0.08
N PRO A 96 -5.79 -1.08 -1.32
CA PRO A 96 -7.05 -0.86 -2.03
C PRO A 96 -8.29 -1.33 -1.26
N SER A 97 -8.20 -2.47 -0.58
CA SER A 97 -9.27 -3.00 0.27
C SER A 97 -9.61 -2.08 1.45
N GLN A 98 -8.62 -1.39 2.02
CA GLN A 98 -8.76 -0.46 3.14
C GLN A 98 -9.35 0.87 2.69
N LEU A 99 -8.95 1.35 1.50
CA LEU A 99 -9.59 2.50 0.89
C LEU A 99 -11.07 2.23 0.63
N ARG A 100 -11.40 1.08 0.02
CA ARG A 100 -12.79 0.65 -0.19
C ARG A 100 -13.57 0.60 1.13
N TYR A 101 -13.00 -0.03 2.16
CA TYR A 101 -13.59 -0.09 3.49
C TYR A 101 -13.94 1.30 4.05
N ALA A 102 -13.02 2.26 3.92
CA ALA A 102 -13.20 3.63 4.40
C ALA A 102 -14.26 4.39 3.58
N VAL A 103 -14.13 4.40 2.24
CA VAL A 103 -15.04 5.18 1.37
C VAL A 103 -16.44 4.60 1.28
N ASP A 104 -16.66 3.35 1.69
CA ASP A 104 -18.00 2.79 1.85
C ASP A 104 -18.73 3.33 3.10
N ARG A 105 -17.98 3.90 4.06
CA ARG A 105 -18.50 4.38 5.37
C ARG A 105 -18.46 5.89 5.55
N VAL A 106 -17.48 6.56 4.95
CA VAL A 106 -17.27 8.01 5.11
C VAL A 106 -16.72 8.64 3.85
N ASP A 107 -16.94 9.94 3.66
CA ASP A 107 -16.17 10.70 2.69
C ASP A 107 -14.80 11.06 3.28
N LEU A 108 -13.84 10.13 3.13
CA LEU A 108 -12.51 10.22 3.73
C LEU A 108 -11.80 11.56 3.41
N TRP A 109 -12.01 12.09 2.20
CA TRP A 109 -11.33 13.29 1.73
C TRP A 109 -11.97 14.59 2.23
N ARG A 110 -13.15 14.55 2.85
CA ARG A 110 -13.68 15.70 3.61
C ARG A 110 -13.00 15.88 4.95
N PHE A 111 -12.53 14.80 5.57
CA PHE A 111 -11.75 14.83 6.81
C PHE A 111 -10.28 15.12 6.56
N PHE A 112 -9.76 14.65 5.42
CA PHE A 112 -8.37 14.80 5.01
C PHE A 112 -8.29 15.40 3.60
N PRO A 113 -8.56 16.71 3.46
CA PRO A 113 -8.60 17.36 2.15
C PRO A 113 -7.23 17.40 1.48
N ASN A 114 -7.23 17.40 0.15
CA ASN A 114 -6.05 17.55 -0.71
C ASN A 114 -4.89 16.59 -0.35
N PRO A 115 -5.12 15.27 -0.31
CA PRO A 115 -4.10 14.30 0.08
C PRO A 115 -2.91 14.27 -0.89
N ILE A 116 -1.70 14.31 -0.34
CA ILE A 116 -0.45 14.01 -1.02
C ILE A 116 -0.29 12.50 -1.08
N PHE A 117 -0.62 11.90 -2.21
CA PHE A 117 -0.40 10.47 -2.40
C PHE A 117 1.05 10.16 -2.70
N VAL A 118 1.64 9.27 -1.89
CA VAL A 118 2.97 8.70 -2.11
C VAL A 118 2.80 7.23 -2.48
N ARG A 119 2.93 6.92 -3.76
CA ARG A 119 2.79 5.58 -4.30
C ARG A 119 4.14 4.89 -4.34
N VAL A 120 4.27 3.84 -3.53
CA VAL A 120 5.47 3.03 -3.44
C VAL A 120 5.34 1.76 -4.29
N SER A 121 6.32 1.53 -5.16
CA SER A 121 6.48 0.30 -5.94
C SER A 121 7.84 -0.35 -5.63
N ARG A 122 8.02 -1.59 -6.06
CA ARG A 122 9.30 -2.31 -5.98
C ARG A 122 9.55 -2.97 -7.32
N ASP A 123 10.73 -2.75 -7.89
CA ASP A 123 11.04 -3.22 -9.25
C ASP A 123 11.31 -4.74 -9.26
N ASP A 124 11.90 -5.25 -8.17
CA ASP A 124 12.15 -6.68 -7.97
C ASP A 124 10.87 -7.45 -7.59
N LEU A 125 10.00 -7.70 -8.56
CA LEU A 125 8.72 -8.40 -8.38
C LEU A 125 8.89 -9.80 -7.74
N LEU A 126 9.87 -10.58 -8.20
CA LEU A 126 10.12 -11.92 -7.67
C LEU A 126 10.57 -11.86 -6.20
N GLY A 127 11.49 -10.96 -5.86
CA GLY A 127 11.91 -10.78 -4.47
C GLY A 127 10.80 -10.21 -3.58
N GLN A 128 9.90 -9.40 -4.13
CA GLN A 128 8.71 -8.94 -3.43
C GLN A 128 7.76 -10.10 -3.12
N ALA A 129 7.48 -10.96 -4.10
CA ALA A 129 6.62 -12.13 -3.95
C ALA A 129 7.19 -13.16 -2.96
N ILE A 130 8.48 -13.49 -3.05
CA ILE A 130 9.16 -14.35 -2.08
C ILE A 130 9.01 -13.78 -0.66
N SER A 131 9.25 -12.48 -0.47
CA SER A 131 9.09 -11.83 0.82
C SER A 131 7.65 -11.87 1.34
N LEU A 132 6.66 -11.80 0.44
CA LEU A 132 5.24 -11.86 0.81
C LEU A 132 4.80 -13.27 1.19
N VAL A 133 5.23 -14.30 0.44
CA VAL A 133 4.98 -15.72 0.79
C VAL A 133 5.53 -16.01 2.18
N ARG A 134 6.80 -15.64 2.43
CA ARG A 134 7.45 -15.84 3.73
C ARG A 134 6.65 -15.17 4.86
N ALA A 135 6.32 -13.88 4.70
CA ALA A 135 5.56 -13.14 5.70
C ALA A 135 4.18 -13.75 5.99
N LYS A 136 3.48 -14.28 4.97
CA LYS A 136 2.19 -14.97 5.12
C LYS A 136 2.32 -16.29 5.88
N GLN A 137 3.37 -17.07 5.61
CA GLN A 137 3.60 -18.37 6.25
C GLN A 137 4.05 -18.25 7.71
N THR A 138 4.94 -17.29 8.01
CA THR A 138 5.48 -17.10 9.36
C THR A 138 4.60 -16.20 10.24
N ASN A 139 3.63 -15.50 9.63
CA ASN A 139 2.89 -14.40 10.24
C ASN A 139 3.80 -13.23 10.71
N GLU A 140 5.01 -13.13 10.16
CA GLU A 140 5.99 -12.09 10.47
C GLU A 140 6.00 -11.02 9.36
N TRP A 141 5.25 -9.95 9.58
CA TRP A 141 5.08 -8.86 8.61
C TRP A 141 6.16 -7.75 8.73
N SER A 142 6.92 -7.75 9.83
CA SER A 142 8.07 -6.89 10.11
C SER A 142 9.09 -7.61 11.01
N SER A 143 10.38 -7.23 10.94
CA SER A 143 11.44 -7.83 11.78
C SER A 143 11.25 -7.58 13.29
N ARG A 144 10.34 -6.68 13.68
CA ARG A 144 10.02 -6.38 15.09
C ARG A 144 9.23 -7.51 15.78
N ARG A 145 8.78 -8.52 15.05
CA ARG A 145 8.15 -9.72 15.57
C ARG A 145 9.00 -10.93 15.20
N SER A 146 10.18 -11.06 15.80
CA SER A 146 10.92 -12.32 15.81
C SER A 146 10.33 -13.20 16.91
N GLY A 147 9.49 -14.18 16.54
CA GLY A 147 8.92 -15.06 17.57
C GLY A 147 7.87 -16.04 17.09
N GLN A 148 8.28 -17.32 17.05
CA GLN A 148 7.46 -18.54 17.05
C GLN A 148 6.79 -18.99 15.73
N GLY A 149 7.11 -18.39 14.58
CA GLY A 149 6.61 -18.87 13.28
C GLY A 149 7.19 -20.22 12.85
N ARG A 150 6.38 -21.09 12.23
CA ARG A 150 6.88 -22.25 11.46
C ARG A 150 7.91 -21.76 10.44
N ALA A 151 8.99 -22.51 10.23
CA ALA A 151 9.95 -22.20 9.17
C ALA A 151 9.22 -22.06 7.82
N ALA A 152 9.47 -20.96 7.11
CA ALA A 152 8.88 -20.75 5.80
C ALA A 152 9.37 -21.84 4.82
N THR A 153 8.45 -22.37 4.02
CA THR A 153 8.73 -23.44 3.05
C THR A 153 8.52 -22.92 1.63
N TYR A 154 9.51 -23.18 0.77
CA TYR A 154 9.45 -22.84 -0.64
C TYR A 154 8.22 -23.45 -1.32
N SER A 155 7.54 -22.66 -2.15
CA SER A 155 6.44 -23.12 -2.99
C SER A 155 6.38 -22.30 -4.27
N PHE A 156 6.64 -22.96 -5.40
CA PHE A 156 6.58 -22.35 -6.73
C PHE A 156 5.22 -21.70 -7.00
N THR A 157 4.13 -22.41 -6.70
CA THR A 157 2.75 -21.96 -6.93
C THR A 157 2.38 -20.78 -6.04
N GLN A 158 2.76 -20.77 -4.77
CA GLN A 158 2.52 -19.61 -3.90
C GLN A 158 3.26 -18.38 -4.40
N ILE A 159 4.52 -18.52 -4.85
CA ILE A 159 5.28 -17.38 -5.41
C ILE A 159 4.61 -16.83 -6.68
N GLU A 160 4.15 -17.71 -7.59
CA GLU A 160 3.34 -17.33 -8.76
C GLU A 160 2.10 -16.54 -8.40
N ASP A 161 1.33 -17.03 -7.44
CA ASP A 161 0.08 -16.41 -7.04
C ASP A 161 0.31 -15.07 -6.33
N GLU A 162 1.37 -14.95 -5.53
CA GLU A 162 1.74 -13.68 -4.91
C GLU A 162 2.23 -12.65 -5.93
N MET A 163 2.96 -13.05 -6.99
CA MET A 163 3.31 -12.11 -8.07
C MET A 163 2.06 -11.57 -8.77
N LYS A 164 1.09 -12.45 -9.10
CA LYS A 164 -0.19 -12.03 -9.70
C LYS A 164 -0.97 -11.10 -8.76
N PHE A 165 -1.00 -11.41 -7.47
CA PHE A 165 -1.65 -10.59 -6.45
C PHE A 165 -1.01 -9.19 -6.33
N ILE A 166 0.32 -9.11 -6.34
CA ILE A 166 1.07 -7.85 -6.31
C ILE A 166 0.73 -7.01 -7.56
N LEU A 167 0.77 -7.61 -8.74
CA LEU A 167 0.44 -6.94 -10.00
C LEU A 167 -1.01 -6.44 -10.02
N ALA A 168 -1.97 -7.26 -9.58
CA ALA A 168 -3.37 -6.87 -9.48
C ALA A 168 -3.56 -5.69 -8.51
N THR A 169 -2.90 -5.72 -7.34
CA THR A 169 -2.96 -4.64 -6.35
C THR A 169 -2.38 -3.34 -6.91
N ASN A 170 -1.27 -3.40 -7.63
CA ASN A 170 -0.68 -2.23 -8.29
C ASN A 170 -1.62 -1.67 -9.37
N ASN A 171 -2.27 -2.53 -10.14
CA ASN A 171 -3.24 -2.14 -11.16
C ASN A 171 -4.50 -1.49 -10.55
N GLU A 172 -4.98 -1.95 -9.39
CA GLU A 172 -6.06 -1.28 -8.66
C GLU A 172 -5.70 0.18 -8.32
N TRP A 173 -4.46 0.44 -7.91
CA TRP A 173 -3.98 1.80 -7.68
C TRP A 173 -3.88 2.62 -8.97
N ASP A 174 -3.36 2.05 -10.06
CA ASP A 174 -3.33 2.73 -11.37
C ASP A 174 -4.73 3.15 -11.81
N ILE A 175 -5.71 2.26 -11.71
CA ILE A 175 -7.11 2.53 -12.03
C ILE A 175 -7.67 3.62 -11.11
N TYR A 176 -7.39 3.56 -9.80
CA TYR A 176 -7.85 4.57 -8.86
C TYR A 176 -7.33 5.97 -9.24
N PHE A 177 -6.03 6.11 -9.49
CA PHE A 177 -5.42 7.40 -9.84
C PHE A 177 -5.91 7.92 -11.19
N ALA A 178 -6.03 7.06 -12.19
CA ALA A 178 -6.59 7.42 -13.49
C ALA A 178 -8.05 7.89 -13.38
N ARG A 179 -8.88 7.22 -12.57
CA ARG A 179 -10.29 7.59 -12.41
C ARG A 179 -10.48 8.85 -11.57
N SER A 180 -9.64 9.05 -10.56
CA SER A 180 -9.70 10.22 -9.67
C SER A 180 -8.99 11.45 -10.22
N GLN A 181 -8.27 11.31 -11.35
CA GLN A 181 -7.45 12.39 -11.95
C GLN A 181 -6.41 12.94 -10.97
N VAL A 182 -5.88 12.06 -10.10
CA VAL A 182 -4.86 12.40 -9.11
C VAL A 182 -3.51 11.87 -9.59
N THR A 183 -2.50 12.74 -9.59
CA THR A 183 -1.11 12.35 -9.90
C THR A 183 -0.35 12.07 -8.61
N PRO A 184 -0.06 10.80 -8.27
CA PRO A 184 0.70 10.49 -7.07
C PRO A 184 2.19 10.81 -7.25
N MET A 185 2.87 11.11 -6.15
CA MET A 185 4.33 11.01 -6.09
C MET A 185 4.72 9.53 -6.18
N ARG A 186 5.49 9.15 -7.19
CA ARG A 186 5.95 7.77 -7.37
C ARG A 186 7.31 7.60 -6.71
N VAL A 187 7.47 6.54 -5.92
CA VAL A 187 8.69 6.21 -5.19
C VAL A 187 8.96 4.72 -5.37
N ARG A 188 10.18 4.34 -5.72
CA ARG A 188 10.60 2.94 -5.75
C ARG A 188 11.24 2.56 -4.42
N TYR A 189 11.05 1.30 -4.00
CA TYR A 189 11.72 0.74 -2.84
C TYR A 189 13.23 0.96 -2.89
N GLU A 190 13.81 0.74 -4.07
CA GLU A 190 15.21 0.90 -4.36
C GLU A 190 15.67 2.34 -4.09
N GLU A 191 14.87 3.34 -4.46
CA GLU A 191 15.16 4.76 -4.15
C GLU A 191 15.12 5.06 -2.65
N ILE A 192 14.23 4.41 -1.90
CA ILE A 192 14.18 4.56 -0.44
C ILE A 192 15.47 4.00 0.19
N VAL A 193 15.95 2.85 -0.29
CA VAL A 193 17.16 2.22 0.23
C VAL A 193 18.42 2.99 -0.17
N GLU A 194 18.51 3.40 -1.43
CA GLU A 194 19.69 4.07 -1.99
C GLU A 194 19.80 5.53 -1.54
N ASN A 195 18.68 6.27 -1.50
CA ASN A 195 18.68 7.70 -1.21
C ASN A 195 17.37 8.14 -0.51
N ARG A 196 17.18 7.64 0.71
CA ARG A 196 16.06 8.05 1.59
C ARG A 196 15.99 9.55 1.83
N GLU A 197 17.13 10.26 1.85
CA GLU A 197 17.16 11.72 2.02
C GLU A 197 16.37 12.40 0.92
N ARG A 198 16.70 12.09 -0.34
CA ARG A 198 15.97 12.61 -1.50
C ARG A 198 14.48 12.28 -1.44
N VAL A 199 14.12 11.05 -1.06
CA VAL A 199 12.72 10.63 -0.96
C VAL A 199 11.98 11.40 0.13
N LEU A 200 12.54 11.48 1.34
CA LEU A 200 11.91 12.14 2.48
C LEU A 200 11.80 13.65 2.28
N SER A 201 12.85 14.29 1.76
CA SER A 201 12.83 15.72 1.44
C SER A 201 11.77 16.04 0.39
N ALA A 202 11.65 15.24 -0.69
CA ALA A 202 10.61 15.46 -1.69
C ALA A 202 9.17 15.25 -1.16
N ILE A 203 8.97 14.36 -0.18
CA ILE A 203 7.68 14.23 0.52
C ILE A 203 7.42 15.46 1.39
N ALA A 204 8.44 15.92 2.12
CA ALA A 204 8.35 17.07 3.01
C ALA A 204 8.07 18.37 2.25
N ASP A 205 8.71 18.58 1.10
CA ASP A 205 8.49 19.72 0.21
C ASP A 205 7.02 19.80 -0.23
N ARG A 206 6.42 18.65 -0.60
CA ARG A 206 4.99 18.59 -0.95
C ARG A 206 4.06 18.90 0.22
N ALA A 207 4.50 18.60 1.44
CA ALA A 207 3.79 18.92 2.68
C ALA A 207 4.13 20.31 3.23
N ASN A 208 4.96 21.09 2.52
CA ASN A 208 5.49 22.39 2.95
C ASN A 208 6.19 22.34 4.31
N VAL A 209 7.02 21.32 4.51
CA VAL A 209 7.79 21.07 5.74
C VAL A 209 9.28 21.06 5.44
N THR A 210 10.06 21.85 6.19
CA THR A 210 11.52 21.73 6.21
C THR A 210 11.95 20.67 7.22
N LEU A 211 12.52 19.56 6.74
CA LEU A 211 13.04 18.51 7.63
C LEU A 211 14.27 19.01 8.39
N LYS A 212 14.28 18.79 9.70
CA LYS A 212 15.41 19.09 10.59
C LYS A 212 16.38 17.92 10.70
N PHE A 213 15.92 16.72 10.36
CA PHE A 213 16.66 15.48 10.53
C PHE A 213 16.20 14.44 9.50
N ILE A 214 17.16 13.69 8.97
CA ILE A 214 16.94 12.58 8.06
C ILE A 214 17.35 11.29 8.76
N PRO A 215 16.39 10.40 9.11
CA PRO A 215 16.71 9.17 9.82
C PRO A 215 17.50 8.19 8.95
N SER A 216 18.36 7.40 9.58
CA SER A 216 19.08 6.28 8.98
C SER A 216 18.16 5.09 8.67
N LEU A 217 18.63 4.14 7.86
CA LEU A 217 17.86 2.91 7.60
C LEU A 217 17.74 2.07 8.88
N GLU A 218 18.78 2.06 9.70
CA GLU A 218 18.82 1.36 10.99
C GLU A 218 17.79 1.96 11.97
N GLU A 219 17.65 3.28 11.98
CA GLU A 219 16.66 3.98 12.82
C GLU A 219 15.21 3.66 12.45
N SER A 220 14.96 3.17 11.23
CA SER A 220 13.65 2.64 10.86
C SER A 220 13.25 1.44 11.73
N GLY A 221 14.20 0.76 12.37
CA GLY A 221 13.97 -0.46 13.16
C GLY A 221 13.35 -1.59 12.33
N LEU A 222 13.62 -1.59 11.02
CA LEU A 222 13.23 -2.63 10.08
C LEU A 222 14.49 -3.18 9.43
N GLU A 223 14.72 -4.47 9.60
CA GLU A 223 15.87 -5.15 9.00
C GLU A 223 15.53 -5.61 7.59
N ARG A 224 16.56 -5.63 6.73
CA ARG A 224 16.43 -6.17 5.38
C ARG A 224 16.23 -7.68 5.47
N GLN A 225 15.04 -8.15 5.09
CA GLN A 225 14.69 -9.58 5.11
C GLN A 225 15.27 -10.39 3.94
N ARG A 226 16.17 -9.82 3.13
CA ARG A 226 16.86 -10.59 2.08
C ARG A 226 18.03 -11.30 2.75
N ASP A 227 17.90 -12.61 2.86
CA ASP A 227 18.82 -13.55 3.49
C ASP A 227 19.09 -14.73 2.55
N ASP A 228 19.97 -15.65 2.98
CA ASP A 228 20.35 -16.84 2.20
C ASP A 228 19.13 -17.66 1.76
N LEU A 229 18.09 -17.74 2.58
CA LEU A 229 16.84 -18.43 2.24
C LEU A 229 16.09 -17.75 1.08
N SER A 230 16.09 -16.41 1.04
CA SER A 230 15.48 -15.66 -0.06
C SER A 230 16.22 -15.86 -1.38
N ASP A 231 17.55 -15.93 -1.33
CA ASP A 231 18.39 -16.19 -2.50
C ASP A 231 18.27 -17.66 -2.96
N GLU A 232 18.18 -18.62 -2.04
CA GLU A 232 17.85 -20.03 -2.34
C GLU A 232 16.50 -20.14 -3.06
N TRP A 233 15.44 -19.52 -2.53
CA TRP A 233 14.10 -19.57 -3.13
C TRP A 233 14.07 -18.95 -4.52
N ARG A 234 14.82 -17.85 -4.73
CA ARG A 234 14.97 -17.24 -6.06
C ARG A 234 15.62 -18.22 -7.02
N TRP A 235 16.71 -18.87 -6.62
CA TRP A 235 17.40 -19.85 -7.46
C TRP A 235 16.47 -21.02 -7.82
N ARG A 236 15.78 -21.60 -6.83
CA ARG A 236 14.81 -22.70 -7.03
C ARG A 236 13.68 -22.30 -7.95
N TYR A 237 13.08 -21.12 -7.73
CA TYR A 237 12.00 -20.62 -8.57
C TYR A 237 12.43 -20.47 -10.03
N VAL A 238 13.61 -19.89 -10.28
CA VAL A 238 14.13 -19.72 -11.64
C VAL A 238 14.44 -21.06 -12.31
N ALA A 239 14.93 -22.05 -11.55
CA ALA A 239 15.15 -23.41 -12.06
C ALA A 239 13.81 -24.09 -12.43
N ASP A 240 12.84 -24.06 -11.52
CA ASP A 240 11.51 -24.66 -11.72
C ASP A 240 10.77 -23.99 -12.90
N ALA A 241 10.83 -22.67 -13.02
CA ALA A 241 10.19 -21.91 -14.11
C ALA A 241 10.72 -22.31 -15.50
N LYS A 242 12.03 -22.62 -15.61
CA LYS A 242 12.64 -23.09 -16.86
C LYS A 242 12.15 -24.47 -17.28
N VAL A 243 11.78 -25.32 -16.31
CA VAL A 243 11.25 -26.67 -16.55
C VAL A 243 9.75 -26.60 -16.82
N ALA A 244 9.03 -25.74 -16.08
CA ALA A 244 7.57 -25.66 -16.13
C ALA A 244 6.99 -25.15 -17.47
N ARG A 245 7.81 -24.51 -18.34
CA ARG A 245 7.44 -23.84 -19.62
C ARG A 245 5.96 -23.97 -20.02
N PRO A 246 5.05 -23.21 -19.40
CA PRO A 246 3.66 -23.25 -19.82
C PRO A 246 3.54 -22.55 -21.18
N GLN A 247 2.80 -23.12 -22.13
CA GLN A 247 2.43 -22.45 -23.40
C GLN A 247 1.76 -21.07 -23.19
N SER A 248 1.34 -20.74 -21.97
CA SER A 248 0.76 -19.45 -21.57
C SER A 248 1.75 -18.30 -21.37
N TRP A 249 3.07 -18.56 -21.34
CA TRP A 249 4.10 -17.51 -21.23
C TRP A 249 4.39 -16.82 -22.57
N ILE A 250 3.97 -17.43 -23.68
CA ILE A 250 3.91 -16.77 -24.98
C ILE A 250 2.69 -15.86 -24.93
N PRO A 251 2.83 -14.52 -25.11
CA PRO A 251 1.68 -13.66 -25.24
C PRO A 251 0.76 -14.25 -26.32
N ARG A 252 -0.47 -14.63 -25.95
CA ARG A 252 -1.48 -14.92 -26.98
C ARG A 252 -1.49 -13.70 -27.90
N LYS A 253 -1.23 -13.90 -29.20
CA LYS A 253 -1.41 -12.82 -30.19
C LYS A 253 -2.74 -12.17 -29.87
N LEU A 254 -2.73 -10.90 -29.45
CA LEU A 254 -3.95 -10.12 -29.30
C LEU A 254 -4.74 -10.34 -30.60
N PRO A 255 -6.03 -10.72 -30.54
CA PRO A 255 -6.81 -10.86 -31.76
C PRO A 255 -6.66 -9.54 -32.52
N ARG A 256 -6.12 -9.62 -33.75
CA ARG A 256 -6.10 -8.47 -34.66
C ARG A 256 -7.53 -7.96 -34.68
N LEU A 257 -7.71 -6.66 -34.42
CA LEU A 257 -8.98 -5.96 -34.61
C LEU A 257 -9.34 -5.99 -36.10
N ALA A 258 -9.70 -7.16 -36.61
CA ALA A 258 -10.36 -7.32 -37.89
C ALA A 258 -11.85 -7.15 -37.61
N ASN A 259 -12.44 -6.13 -38.24
CA ASN A 259 -13.84 -5.69 -38.17
C ASN A 259 -14.19 -4.69 -37.06
N LEU A 260 -13.67 -3.46 -37.18
CA LEU A 260 -14.33 -2.24 -36.68
C LEU A 260 -15.19 -1.53 -37.75
N ALA A 261 -15.29 -2.08 -38.97
CA ALA A 261 -16.09 -1.48 -40.04
C ALA A 261 -17.62 -1.67 -39.89
N SER A 262 -18.09 -2.43 -38.89
CA SER A 262 -19.52 -2.70 -38.66
C SER A 262 -20.15 -1.92 -37.50
N ILE A 263 -19.39 -1.10 -36.76
CA ILE A 263 -19.91 -0.34 -35.59
C ILE A 263 -20.20 1.14 -35.92
N LEU A 264 -19.95 1.59 -37.15
CA LEU A 264 -20.24 2.96 -37.59
C LEU A 264 -21.21 3.02 -38.79
N ARG A 265 -22.35 2.33 -38.70
CA ARG A 265 -23.51 2.64 -39.56
C ARG A 265 -24.74 2.90 -38.71
#